data_AF-A0A1F3SV39-F1
#
_entry.id   AF-A0A1F3SV39-F1
#
_cell.length_a   1.000
_cell.length_b   1.000
_cell.length_c   1.000
_cell.angle_alpha   90.00
_cell.angle_beta   90.00
_cell.angle_gamma   90.00
#
_symmetry.space_group_name_H-M   'P 1'
#
loop_
_entity.id
_entity.type
_entity.pdbx_description
1 polymer ?
#
loop_
_entity_poly.entity_id
_entity_poly.type
_entity_poly.pdbx_seq_one_letter_code
_entity_poly.pdbx_strand_id
1 'polypeptide(L)'
;MILLATSAAFVGLIHSLAPGHWLPVVLLAKTRKWGIRTAMLGAIAAASGHILVSNGLGFLSVLVGWTFLPEYEHDVERYSGIILIGFGLIYAGLSYFRHSGCHGHTHHGPNPDSKTAPLLFLFSLGFIPCVAVVPIIATAATKGTAAILIAMGSFSIGVLTALIGATAATTLGLMKLDHPIFEHYGDVLTGMGVALMGVIVLFFPH
;
A
#
# COMPACT_ATOMS: atom_id res chain seq x y z
N MET A 1 -1.74 -7.09 -20.30
CA MET A 1 -2.82 -6.33 -19.61
C MET A 1 -3.36 -7.02 -18.36
N ILE A 2 -3.83 -8.27 -18.41
CA ILE A 2 -4.35 -8.97 -17.21
C ILE A 2 -3.28 -9.06 -16.12
N LEU A 3 -2.07 -9.52 -16.47
CA LEU A 3 -0.99 -9.71 -15.50
C LEU A 3 -0.57 -8.39 -14.82
N LEU A 4 -0.51 -7.29 -15.58
CA LEU A 4 -0.28 -5.93 -15.09
C LEU A 4 -1.36 -5.46 -14.11
N ALA A 5 -2.63 -5.67 -14.46
CA ALA A 5 -3.75 -5.30 -13.61
C ALA A 5 -3.72 -6.11 -12.29
N THR A 6 -3.48 -7.42 -12.39
CA THR A 6 -3.40 -8.29 -11.21
C THR A 6 -2.18 -7.98 -10.35
N SER A 7 -1.03 -7.65 -10.94
CA SER A 7 0.18 -7.31 -10.20
C SER A 7 0.02 -5.99 -9.45
N ALA A 8 -0.51 -4.96 -10.11
CA ALA A 8 -0.80 -3.67 -9.49
C ALA A 8 -1.82 -3.81 -8.35
N ALA A 9 -2.92 -4.54 -8.57
CA ALA A 9 -3.92 -4.80 -7.55
C ALA A 9 -3.37 -5.60 -6.37
N PHE A 10 -2.57 -6.63 -6.64
CA PHE A 10 -1.97 -7.48 -5.61
C PHE A 10 -0.97 -6.71 -4.75
N VAL A 11 -0.07 -5.92 -5.37
CA VAL A 11 0.86 -5.06 -4.61
C VAL A 11 0.09 -4.05 -3.76
N GLY A 12 -0.91 -3.37 -4.32
CA GLY A 12 -1.75 -2.42 -3.57
C GLY A 12 -2.45 -3.09 -2.39
N LEU A 13 -3.00 -4.29 -2.60
CA LEU A 13 -3.70 -5.04 -1.56
C LEU A 13 -2.76 -5.53 -0.45
N ILE A 14 -1.71 -6.27 -0.80
CA ILE A 14 -0.82 -6.91 0.18
C ILE A 14 0.01 -5.87 0.94
N HIS A 15 0.42 -4.79 0.29
CA HIS A 15 1.15 -3.72 0.97
C HIS A 15 0.28 -3.00 2.00
N SER A 16 -0.95 -2.65 1.61
CA SER A 16 -1.86 -1.91 2.46
C SER A 16 -2.56 -2.76 3.53
N LEU A 17 -2.42 -4.10 3.48
CA LEU A 17 -2.82 -4.99 4.58
C LEU A 17 -1.83 -4.96 5.76
N ALA A 18 -0.64 -4.37 5.59
CA ALA A 18 0.27 -4.14 6.69
C ALA A 18 -0.42 -3.32 7.80
N PRO A 19 -0.32 -3.72 9.08
CA PRO A 19 -1.01 -3.05 10.19
C PRO A 19 -0.81 -1.53 10.21
N GLY A 20 0.36 -1.04 9.82
CA GLY A 20 0.67 0.40 9.77
C GLY A 20 -0.32 1.25 8.95
N HIS A 21 -1.02 0.68 7.97
CA HIS A 21 -1.92 1.43 7.08
C HIS A 21 -3.37 1.49 7.56
N TRP A 22 -3.87 0.47 8.24
CA TRP A 22 -5.28 0.37 8.66
C TRP A 22 -5.46 0.44 10.19
N LEU A 23 -4.45 0.07 10.97
CA LEU A 23 -4.50 0.08 12.43
C LEU A 23 -4.81 1.48 13.01
N PRO A 24 -4.21 2.59 12.52
CA PRO A 24 -4.54 3.93 13.03
C PRO A 24 -6.03 4.28 12.87
N VAL A 25 -6.66 3.85 11.77
CA VAL A 25 -8.09 4.06 11.51
C VAL A 25 -8.92 3.34 12.57
N VAL A 26 -8.62 2.06 12.82
CA VAL A 26 -9.38 1.25 13.78
C VAL A 26 -9.18 1.74 15.22
N LEU A 27 -7.96 2.11 15.60
CA LEU A 27 -7.67 2.66 16.93
C LEU A 27 -8.42 3.98 17.16
N LEU A 28 -8.45 4.86 16.15
CA LEU A 28 -9.22 6.10 16.22
C LEU A 28 -10.73 5.85 16.29
N ALA A 29 -11.23 4.87 15.52
CA ALA A 29 -12.63 4.45 15.60
C ALA A 29 -12.99 3.91 16.99
N LYS A 30 -12.14 3.08 17.61
CA LYS A 30 -12.39 2.53 18.95
C LYS A 30 -12.36 3.61 20.04
N THR A 31 -11.33 4.46 20.03
CA THR A 31 -11.18 5.54 21.03
C THR A 31 -12.34 6.54 20.97
N ARG A 32 -12.86 6.82 19.77
CA ARG A 32 -13.99 7.73 19.55
C ARG A 32 -15.36 7.04 19.48
N LYS A 33 -15.44 5.72 19.72
CA LYS A 33 -16.67 4.92 19.66
C LYS A 33 -17.45 5.11 18.35
N TRP A 34 -16.74 5.16 17.23
CA TRP A 34 -17.33 5.31 15.91
C TRP A 34 -18.16 4.09 15.52
N GLY A 35 -19.32 4.34 14.89
CA GLY A 35 -20.04 3.29 14.16
C GLY A 35 -19.32 2.90 12.88
N ILE A 36 -19.71 1.74 12.30
CA ILE A 36 -19.09 1.18 11.09
C ILE A 36 -18.99 2.19 9.94
N ARG A 37 -20.02 3.02 9.74
CA ARG A 37 -20.03 4.04 8.67
C ARG A 37 -18.90 5.06 8.83
N THR A 38 -18.69 5.58 10.03
CA THR A 38 -17.64 6.57 10.30
C THR A 38 -16.25 5.95 10.23
N ALA A 39 -16.11 4.69 10.68
CA ALA A 39 -14.86 3.93 10.51
C ALA A 39 -14.52 3.72 9.03
N MET A 40 -15.51 3.35 8.19
CA MET A 40 -15.32 3.22 6.75
C MET A 40 -14.96 4.55 6.09
N LEU A 41 -15.57 5.66 6.50
CA LEU A 41 -15.17 6.99 6.01
C LEU A 41 -13.72 7.33 6.40
N GLY A 42 -13.29 6.95 7.61
CA GLY A 42 -11.89 7.07 8.02
C GLY A 42 -10.95 6.24 7.16
N ALA A 43 -11.33 5.00 6.83
CA ALA A 43 -10.56 4.12 5.95
C ALA A 43 -10.47 4.69 4.52
N ILE A 44 -11.57 5.21 3.98
CA ILE A 44 -11.61 5.86 2.67
C ILE A 44 -10.74 7.12 2.67
N ALA A 45 -10.77 7.93 3.73
CA ALA A 45 -9.92 9.11 3.85
C ALA A 45 -8.43 8.72 3.82
N ALA A 46 -8.02 7.74 4.64
CA ALA A 46 -6.64 7.24 4.64
C ALA A 46 -6.23 6.66 3.28
N ALA A 47 -7.08 5.83 2.68
CA ALA A 47 -6.85 5.25 1.36
C ALA A 47 -6.70 6.32 0.29
N SER A 48 -7.51 7.37 0.34
CA SER A 48 -7.47 8.46 -0.64
C SER A 48 -6.14 9.22 -0.58
N GLY A 49 -5.64 9.51 0.63
CA GLY A 49 -4.32 10.12 0.82
C GLY A 49 -3.21 9.25 0.23
N HIS A 50 -3.24 7.95 0.53
CA HIS A 50 -2.25 6.99 0.05
C HIS A 50 -2.27 6.81 -1.47
N ILE A 51 -3.45 6.66 -2.05
CA ILE A 51 -3.63 6.53 -3.50
C ILE A 51 -3.16 7.79 -4.20
N LEU A 52 -3.54 8.98 -3.71
CA LEU A 52 -3.19 10.24 -4.34
C LEU A 52 -1.67 10.43 -4.44
N VAL A 53 -0.94 10.24 -3.33
CA VAL A 53 0.51 10.41 -3.32
C VAL A 53 1.21 9.30 -4.11
N SER A 54 0.76 8.05 -3.98
CA SER A 54 1.38 6.90 -4.67
C SER A 54 1.18 6.97 -6.19
N ASN A 55 -0.04 7.27 -6.65
CA ASN A 55 -0.32 7.47 -8.07
C ASN A 55 0.35 8.74 -8.60
N GLY A 56 0.45 9.80 -7.79
CA GLY A 56 1.22 11.00 -8.15
C GLY A 56 2.69 10.68 -8.39
N LEU A 57 3.31 9.90 -7.51
CA LEU A 57 4.70 9.44 -7.67
C LEU A 57 4.86 8.50 -8.88
N GLY A 58 3.91 7.58 -9.08
CA GLY A 58 3.86 6.71 -10.25
C GLY A 58 3.74 7.49 -11.56
N PHE A 59 2.85 8.48 -11.61
CA PHE A 59 2.71 9.36 -12.77
C PHE A 59 3.98 10.19 -13.02
N LEU A 60 4.64 10.68 -11.97
CA LEU A 60 5.93 11.36 -12.10
C LEU A 60 6.97 10.45 -12.75
N SER A 61 6.98 9.16 -12.43
CA SER A 61 7.88 8.20 -13.07
C SER A 61 7.61 8.01 -14.56
N VAL A 62 6.36 8.14 -15.02
CA VAL A 62 6.02 8.15 -16.45
C VAL A 62 6.60 9.38 -17.14
N LEU A 63 6.48 10.55 -16.52
CA LEU A 63 7.01 11.81 -17.08
C LEU A 63 8.53 11.75 -17.25
N VAL A 64 9.23 11.21 -16.24
CA VAL A 64 10.69 10.99 -16.30
C VAL A 64 11.02 9.90 -17.31
N GLY A 65 10.23 8.83 -17.36
CA GLY A 65 10.43 7.71 -18.26
C GLY A 65 10.27 8.08 -19.74
N TRP A 66 9.35 8.97 -20.11
CA TRP A 66 9.12 9.35 -21.51
C TRP A 66 10.40 9.85 -22.21
N THR A 67 11.35 10.40 -21.45
CA THR A 67 12.68 10.81 -21.96
C THR A 67 13.57 9.63 -22.39
N PHE A 68 13.34 8.42 -21.89
CA PHE A 68 14.21 7.24 -22.03
C PHE A 68 13.53 5.97 -22.59
N LEU A 69 12.20 5.90 -22.69
CA LEU A 69 11.47 4.63 -22.83
C LEU A 69 11.41 3.93 -24.21
N PRO A 70 11.47 4.58 -25.39
CA PRO A 70 11.21 3.87 -26.66
C PRO A 70 12.21 2.76 -27.03
N GLU A 71 13.46 2.86 -26.56
CA GLU A 71 14.54 1.92 -26.92
C GLU A 71 14.79 0.83 -25.86
N TYR A 72 14.19 0.94 -24.67
CA TYR A 72 14.57 0.15 -23.49
C TYR A 72 13.40 -0.60 -22.82
N GLU A 73 12.32 -0.88 -23.54
CA GLU A 73 11.12 -1.53 -22.96
C GLU A 73 11.45 -2.81 -22.18
N HIS A 74 12.25 -3.71 -22.76
CA HIS A 74 12.61 -4.99 -22.13
C HIS A 74 13.50 -4.79 -20.89
N ASP A 75 14.35 -3.76 -20.90
CA ASP A 75 15.21 -3.44 -19.77
C ASP A 75 14.40 -2.85 -18.61
N VAL A 76 13.40 -2.03 -18.89
CA VAL A 76 12.52 -1.42 -17.88
C VAL A 76 11.76 -2.50 -17.11
N GLU A 77 11.16 -3.48 -17.80
CA GLU A 77 10.44 -4.56 -17.12
C GLU A 77 11.35 -5.42 -16.24
N ARG A 78 12.55 -5.73 -16.75
CA ARG A 78 13.57 -6.48 -16.01
C ARG A 78 14.03 -5.71 -14.76
N TYR A 79 14.35 -4.43 -14.89
CA TYR A 79 14.76 -3.60 -13.75
C TYR A 79 13.61 -3.41 -12.76
N SER A 80 12.36 -3.27 -13.24
CA SER A 80 11.18 -3.20 -12.38
C SER A 80 11.05 -4.45 -11.51
N GLY A 81 11.16 -5.65 -12.09
CA GLY A 81 11.16 -6.90 -11.34
C GLY A 81 12.25 -6.95 -10.27
N ILE A 82 13.49 -6.61 -10.63
CA ILE A 82 14.64 -6.58 -9.70
C ILE A 82 14.42 -5.59 -8.56
N ILE A 83 13.93 -4.38 -8.86
CA ILE A 83 13.66 -3.34 -7.86
C ILE A 83 12.55 -3.80 -6.90
N LEU A 84 11.47 -4.42 -7.39
CA LEU A 84 10.43 -4.96 -6.52
C LEU A 84 10.95 -6.07 -5.60
N ILE A 85 11.76 -6.99 -6.13
CA ILE A 85 12.39 -8.06 -5.33
C ILE A 85 13.26 -7.45 -4.23
N GLY A 86 14.17 -6.55 -4.61
CA GLY A 86 15.08 -5.88 -3.67
C GLY A 86 14.32 -5.11 -2.60
N PHE A 87 13.34 -4.29 -2.99
CA PHE A 87 12.50 -3.53 -2.07
C PHE A 87 11.75 -4.45 -1.10
N GLY A 88 11.10 -5.51 -1.61
CA GLY A 88 10.33 -6.44 -0.79
C GLY A 88 11.19 -7.19 0.23
N LEU A 89 12.37 -7.67 -0.18
CA LEU A 89 13.31 -8.36 0.71
C LEU A 89 13.94 -7.43 1.75
N ILE A 90 14.35 -6.22 1.34
CA ILE A 90 14.90 -5.21 2.26
C ILE A 90 13.83 -4.81 3.28
N TYR A 91 12.60 -4.54 2.83
CA TYR A 91 11.49 -4.20 3.73
C TYR A 91 11.21 -5.34 4.70
N ALA A 92 11.08 -6.58 4.22
CA ALA A 92 10.87 -7.75 5.08
C ALA A 92 11.99 -7.94 6.11
N GLY A 93 13.25 -7.81 5.68
CA GLY A 93 14.41 -7.93 6.57
C GLY A 93 14.46 -6.83 7.63
N LEU A 94 14.31 -5.56 7.23
CA LEU A 94 14.29 -4.44 8.16
C LEU A 94 13.13 -4.55 9.17
N SER A 95 11.95 -4.97 8.73
CA SER A 95 10.79 -5.17 9.60
C SER A 95 11.01 -6.31 10.59
N TYR A 96 11.63 -7.41 10.16
CA TYR A 96 11.99 -8.53 11.04
C TYR A 96 12.96 -8.09 12.17
N PHE A 97 14.00 -7.32 11.84
CA PHE A 97 14.97 -6.85 12.84
C PHE A 97 14.46 -5.70 13.74
N ARG A 98 13.46 -4.93 13.28
CA ARG A 98 12.88 -3.82 14.07
C ARG A 98 11.88 -4.30 15.11
N HIS A 99 11.18 -5.42 14.87
CA HIS A 99 10.22 -5.96 15.82
C HIS A 99 10.84 -6.62 17.06
N SER A 100 12.15 -6.90 17.07
CA SER A 100 12.85 -7.41 18.25
C SER A 100 13.12 -6.38 19.37
N GLY A 101 12.77 -5.09 19.17
CA GLY A 101 13.17 -4.01 20.08
C GLY A 101 12.07 -3.20 20.77
N CYS A 102 10.79 -3.36 20.43
CA CYS A 102 9.74 -2.45 20.91
C CYS A 102 8.78 -3.13 21.90
N HIS A 103 8.99 -2.89 23.19
CA HIS A 103 8.03 -3.18 24.26
C HIS A 103 7.21 -1.93 24.60
N GLY A 104 5.88 -2.06 24.53
CA GLY A 104 4.88 -1.23 25.22
C GLY A 104 5.18 0.26 25.36
N HIS A 105 4.80 1.05 24.36
CA HIS A 105 4.68 2.49 24.53
C HIS A 105 3.21 2.87 24.71
N THR A 106 2.92 3.69 25.72
CA THR A 106 1.63 4.35 25.88
C THR A 106 1.42 5.32 24.72
N HIS A 107 0.51 5.01 23.80
CA HIS A 107 0.19 5.86 22.66
C HIS A 107 -0.59 7.11 23.12
N HIS A 108 0.11 8.16 23.56
CA HIS A 108 -0.42 9.52 23.60
C HIS A 108 -0.40 10.12 22.19
N GLY A 109 -1.28 9.61 21.32
CA GLY A 109 -1.50 10.16 19.99
C GLY A 109 -2.24 11.51 20.05
N PRO A 110 -2.16 12.34 19.00
CA PRO A 110 -2.96 13.56 18.91
C PRO A 110 -4.45 13.24 19.08
N ASN A 111 -5.16 14.03 19.89
CA ASN A 111 -6.61 13.95 20.00
C ASN A 111 -7.25 15.10 19.21
N PRO A 112 -7.58 14.93 17.92
CA PRO A 112 -8.13 16.01 17.11
C PRO A 112 -9.54 16.44 17.56
N ASP A 113 -9.66 17.52 18.33
CA ASP A 113 -10.89 17.92 19.06
C ASP A 113 -12.08 18.44 18.22
N SER A 114 -12.21 18.06 16.94
CA SER A 114 -13.33 18.46 16.08
C SER A 114 -13.99 17.29 15.33
N LYS A 115 -15.12 17.55 14.67
CA LYS A 115 -15.86 16.55 13.87
C LYS A 115 -15.10 16.12 12.59
N THR A 116 -14.30 17.00 11.99
CA THR A 116 -13.61 16.78 10.71
C THR A 116 -12.11 16.50 10.86
N ALA A 117 -11.49 17.00 11.92
CA ALA A 117 -10.06 16.83 12.17
C ALA A 117 -9.59 15.35 12.20
N PRO A 118 -10.37 14.37 12.69
CA PRO A 118 -10.01 12.95 12.59
C PRO A 118 -9.85 12.45 11.15
N LEU A 119 -10.75 12.86 10.25
CA LEU A 119 -10.72 12.42 8.85
C LEU A 119 -9.55 13.06 8.11
N LEU A 120 -9.28 14.34 8.36
CA LEU A 120 -8.11 15.04 7.80
C LEU A 120 -6.79 14.46 8.32
N PHE A 121 -6.75 14.06 9.60
CA PHE A 121 -5.61 13.36 10.17
C PHE A 121 -5.37 12.02 9.48
N LEU A 122 -6.41 11.19 9.32
CA LEU A 122 -6.30 9.91 8.62
C LEU A 122 -5.90 10.07 7.16
N PHE A 123 -6.46 11.06 6.46
CA PHE A 123 -6.05 11.42 5.10
C PHE A 123 -4.56 11.79 5.03
N SER A 124 -4.08 12.59 5.98
CA SER A 124 -2.68 13.01 6.06
C SER A 124 -1.74 11.85 6.39
N LEU A 125 -2.16 10.90 7.25
CA LEU A 125 -1.41 9.67 7.50
C LEU A 125 -1.27 8.82 6.23
N GLY A 126 -2.24 8.91 5.31
CA GLY A 126 -2.16 8.27 4.01
C GLY A 126 -0.99 8.76 3.16
N PHE A 127 -0.38 9.92 3.43
CA PHE A 127 0.64 10.51 2.56
C PHE A 127 1.97 9.75 2.51
N ILE A 128 2.10 8.63 3.20
CA ILE A 128 3.22 7.70 3.05
C ILE A 128 3.10 7.05 1.67
N PRO A 129 3.95 7.38 0.68
CA PRO A 129 3.82 6.85 -0.67
C PRO A 129 4.22 5.39 -0.74
N CYS A 130 3.50 4.61 -1.53
CA CYS A 130 3.94 3.27 -1.92
C CYS A 130 4.96 3.38 -3.05
N VAL A 131 6.25 3.29 -2.74
CA VAL A 131 7.32 3.29 -3.75
C VAL A 131 7.25 2.04 -4.64
N ALA A 132 6.70 0.93 -4.13
CA ALA A 132 6.59 -0.33 -4.87
C ALA A 132 5.68 -0.27 -6.11
N VAL A 133 4.81 0.74 -6.23
CA VAL A 133 3.95 0.93 -7.42
C VAL A 133 4.70 1.61 -8.58
N VAL A 134 5.79 2.34 -8.29
CA VAL A 134 6.56 3.11 -9.27
C VAL A 134 7.06 2.23 -10.42
N PRO A 135 7.71 1.08 -10.18
CA PRO A 135 8.23 0.28 -11.26
C PRO A 135 7.11 -0.39 -12.08
N ILE A 136 5.97 -0.71 -11.45
CA ILE A 136 4.79 -1.24 -12.16
C ILE A 136 4.22 -0.20 -13.13
N ILE A 137 4.10 1.05 -12.69
CA ILE A 137 3.58 2.14 -13.54
C ILE A 137 4.60 2.51 -14.63
N ALA A 138 5.90 2.47 -14.33
CA ALA A 138 6.96 2.66 -15.32
C ALA A 138 6.90 1.59 -16.43
N THR A 139 6.71 0.32 -16.05
CA THR A 139 6.46 -0.77 -17.01
C THR A 139 5.15 -0.57 -17.78
N ALA A 140 4.10 -0.07 -17.13
CA ALA A 140 2.85 0.25 -17.83
C ALA A 140 3.03 1.34 -18.90
N ALA A 141 3.98 2.26 -18.72
CA ALA A 141 4.22 3.35 -19.65
C ALA A 141 4.75 2.89 -21.01
N THR A 142 5.49 1.78 -21.09
CA THR A 142 5.97 1.24 -22.38
C THR A 142 4.83 0.74 -23.27
N LYS A 143 3.71 0.33 -22.65
CA LYS A 143 2.53 -0.23 -23.33
C LYS A 143 1.47 0.82 -23.67
N GLY A 144 1.71 2.08 -23.32
CA GLY A 144 0.83 3.20 -23.61
C GLY A 144 -0.16 3.57 -22.51
N THR A 145 -0.96 4.60 -22.78
CA THR A 145 -1.81 5.29 -21.78
C THR A 145 -2.87 4.39 -21.15
N ALA A 146 -3.43 3.46 -21.91
CA ALA A 146 -4.43 2.51 -21.39
C ALA A 146 -3.83 1.62 -20.29
N ALA A 147 -2.59 1.15 -20.46
CA ALA A 147 -1.91 0.32 -19.47
C ALA A 147 -1.61 1.10 -18.19
N ILE A 148 -1.19 2.36 -18.30
CA ILE A 148 -0.97 3.26 -17.15
C ILE A 148 -2.26 3.39 -16.32
N LEU A 149 -3.37 3.72 -16.98
CA LEU A 149 -4.66 3.90 -16.30
C LEU A 149 -5.16 2.61 -15.64
N ILE A 150 -4.97 1.47 -16.31
CA ILE A 150 -5.29 0.16 -15.75
C ILE A 150 -4.43 -0.11 -14.51
N ALA A 151 -3.12 0.09 -14.57
CA ALA A 151 -2.23 -0.15 -13.43
C ALA A 151 -2.59 0.75 -12.23
N MET A 152 -2.75 2.06 -12.45
CA MET A 152 -3.13 3.02 -11.40
C MET A 152 -4.51 2.69 -10.81
N GLY A 153 -5.49 2.35 -11.64
CA GLY A 153 -6.83 1.97 -11.22
C GLY A 153 -6.83 0.67 -10.40
N SER A 154 -6.15 -0.37 -10.89
CA SER A 154 -6.03 -1.65 -10.21
C SER A 154 -5.31 -1.53 -8.86
N PHE A 155 -4.21 -0.76 -8.80
CA PHE A 155 -3.54 -0.45 -7.53
C PHE A 155 -4.48 0.24 -6.54
N SER A 156 -5.23 1.26 -7.01
CA SER A 156 -6.19 2.00 -6.19
C SER A 156 -7.29 1.10 -5.61
N ILE A 157 -7.81 0.17 -6.42
CA ILE A 157 -8.80 -0.82 -5.99
C ILE A 157 -8.21 -1.75 -4.92
N GLY A 158 -6.97 -2.21 -5.11
CA GLY A 158 -6.25 -3.03 -4.12
C GLY A 158 -6.13 -2.35 -2.77
N VAL A 159 -5.67 -1.09 -2.76
CA VAL A 159 -5.53 -0.27 -1.54
C VAL A 159 -6.89 -0.08 -0.84
N LEU A 160 -7.93 0.32 -1.59
CA LEU A 160 -9.28 0.51 -1.03
C LEU A 160 -9.80 -0.79 -0.41
N THR A 161 -9.63 -1.91 -1.10
CA THR A 161 -10.08 -3.23 -0.63
C THR A 161 -9.37 -3.60 0.68
N ALA A 162 -8.05 -3.40 0.76
CA ALA A 162 -7.28 -3.68 1.96
C ALA A 162 -7.72 -2.81 3.16
N LEU A 163 -7.77 -1.48 2.99
CA LEU A 163 -8.09 -0.57 4.10
C LEU A 163 -9.53 -0.71 4.56
N ILE A 164 -10.49 -0.78 3.64
CA ILE A 164 -11.91 -0.95 3.98
C ILE A 164 -12.14 -2.34 4.57
N GLY A 165 -11.58 -3.38 3.96
CA GLY A 165 -11.73 -4.76 4.39
C GLY A 165 -11.17 -4.98 5.80
N ALA A 166 -9.93 -4.57 6.06
CA ALA A 166 -9.30 -4.70 7.38
C ALA A 166 -10.02 -3.85 8.44
N THR A 167 -10.42 -2.63 8.10
CA THR A 167 -11.19 -1.77 9.01
C THR A 167 -12.55 -2.40 9.34
N ALA A 168 -13.28 -2.89 8.35
CA ALA A 168 -14.58 -3.53 8.55
C ALA A 168 -14.44 -4.82 9.37
N ALA A 169 -13.51 -5.70 9.01
CA ALA A 169 -13.27 -6.96 9.74
C ALA A 169 -12.95 -6.71 11.21
N THR A 170 -12.11 -5.72 11.52
CA THR A 170 -11.72 -5.43 12.90
C THR A 170 -12.81 -4.69 13.68
N THR A 171 -13.56 -3.79 13.05
CA THR A 171 -14.66 -3.05 13.71
C THR A 171 -15.88 -3.92 13.96
N LEU A 172 -16.13 -4.92 13.10
CA LEU A 172 -17.16 -5.94 13.31
C LEU A 172 -16.74 -7.04 14.31
N GLY A 173 -15.48 -7.01 14.78
CA GLY A 173 -14.95 -8.01 15.72
C GLY A 173 -14.61 -9.36 15.09
N LEU A 174 -14.57 -9.46 13.76
CA LEU A 174 -14.15 -10.66 13.03
C LEU A 174 -12.64 -10.91 13.13
N MET A 175 -11.88 -9.83 13.34
CA MET A 175 -10.43 -9.87 13.49
C MET A 175 -10.03 -9.19 14.81
N LYS A 176 -9.22 -9.89 15.60
CA LYS A 176 -8.64 -9.37 16.85
C LYS A 176 -7.44 -8.48 16.52
N LEU A 177 -7.35 -7.33 17.21
CA LEU A 177 -6.26 -6.35 17.01
C LEU A 177 -4.90 -6.90 17.44
N ASP A 178 -4.92 -7.74 18.47
CA ASP A 178 -3.81 -8.40 19.15
C ASP A 178 -3.49 -9.77 18.54
N HIS A 179 -3.86 -10.01 17.27
CA HIS A 179 -3.54 -11.29 16.65
C HIS A 179 -2.01 -11.40 16.45
N PRO A 180 -1.33 -12.34 17.13
CA PRO A 180 0.14 -12.34 17.26
C PRO A 180 0.87 -12.45 15.91
N ILE A 181 0.24 -13.09 14.91
CA ILE A 181 0.79 -13.17 13.55
C ILE A 181 0.79 -11.80 12.85
N PHE A 182 -0.30 -11.04 12.95
CA PHE A 182 -0.40 -9.74 12.26
C PHE A 182 0.48 -8.70 12.93
N GLU A 183 0.57 -8.73 14.25
CA GLU A 183 1.38 -7.80 15.03
C GLU A 183 2.89 -8.04 14.86
N HIS A 184 3.32 -9.30 14.72
CA HIS A 184 4.74 -9.64 14.65
C HIS A 184 5.28 -9.88 13.23
N TYR A 185 4.44 -10.39 12.32
CA TYR A 185 4.85 -10.78 10.96
C TYR A 185 4.14 -10.00 9.85
N GLY A 186 3.20 -9.11 10.16
CA GLY A 186 2.42 -8.37 9.16
C GLY A 186 3.31 -7.65 8.12
N ASP A 187 4.27 -6.87 8.60
CA ASP A 187 5.19 -6.12 7.73
C ASP A 187 6.16 -7.05 6.98
N VAL A 188 6.57 -8.16 7.59
CA VAL A 188 7.44 -9.17 6.94
C VAL A 188 6.70 -9.87 5.80
N LEU A 189 5.47 -10.31 6.03
CA LEU A 189 4.61 -10.95 5.04
C LEU A 189 4.30 -10.00 3.88
N THR A 190 4.06 -8.72 4.18
CA THR A 190 3.90 -7.69 3.16
C THR A 190 5.17 -7.58 2.29
N GLY A 191 6.35 -7.50 2.89
CA GLY A 191 7.61 -7.43 2.13
C GLY A 191 7.85 -8.67 1.27
N MET A 192 7.59 -9.85 1.83
CA MET A 192 7.67 -11.12 1.08
C MET A 192 6.68 -11.17 -0.09
N GLY A 193 5.45 -10.69 0.10
CA GLY A 193 4.45 -10.63 -0.96
C GLY A 193 4.85 -9.68 -2.10
N VAL A 194 5.41 -8.51 -1.78
CA VAL A 194 5.95 -7.58 -2.78
C VAL A 194 7.13 -8.21 -3.52
N ALA A 195 8.03 -8.89 -2.81
CA ALA A 195 9.16 -9.58 -3.43
C ALA A 195 8.70 -10.69 -4.37
N LEU A 196 7.71 -11.50 -3.96
CA LEU A 196 7.11 -12.54 -4.79
C LEU A 196 6.51 -11.94 -6.07
N MET A 197 5.82 -10.81 -5.97
CA MET A 197 5.29 -10.13 -7.15
C MET A 197 6.42 -9.64 -8.07
N GLY A 198 7.52 -9.16 -7.50
CA GLY A 198 8.73 -8.82 -8.27
C GLY A 198 9.31 -10.02 -9.03
N VAL A 199 9.35 -11.20 -8.40
CA VAL A 199 9.77 -12.46 -9.08
C VAL A 199 8.83 -12.77 -10.24
N ILE A 200 7.52 -12.70 -10.03
CA ILE A 200 6.55 -12.98 -11.10
C ILE A 200 6.71 -11.98 -12.26
N VAL A 201 6.89 -10.68 -11.99
CA VAL A 201 7.13 -9.67 -13.04
C VAL A 201 8.45 -9.93 -13.78
N LEU A 202 9.50 -10.36 -13.07
CA LEU A 202 10.81 -10.62 -13.66
C LEU A 202 10.81 -11.82 -14.62
N PHE A 203 10.09 -12.89 -14.27
CA PHE A 203 10.05 -14.13 -15.07
C PHE A 203 8.87 -14.19 -16.04
N PHE A 204 7.82 -13.40 -15.81
CA PHE A 204 6.66 -13.26 -16.69
C PHE A 204 6.45 -11.79 -17.07
N PRO A 205 7.36 -11.22 -17.88
CA PRO A 205 7.23 -9.86 -18.41
C PRO A 205 5.93 -9.69 -19.20
N HIS A 206 5.42 -8.46 -19.25
CA HIS A 206 4.07 -8.14 -19.71
C HIS A 206 3.99 -7.83 -21.19
#